data_AF-A0A0B6Y0P5-F1
#
_entry.id   AF-A0A0B6Y0P5-F1
#
_cell.length_a   1.000
_cell.length_b   1.000
_cell.length_c   1.000
_cell.angle_alpha   90.00
_cell.angle_beta   90.00
_cell.angle_gamma   90.00
#
_symmetry.space_group_name_H-M   'P 1'
#
loop_
_entity.id
_entity.type
_entity.pdbx_description
1 polymer ?
#
loop_
_entity_poly.entity_id
_entity_poly.type
_entity_poly.pdbx_seq_one_letter_code
_entity_poly.pdbx_strand_id
1 'polypeptide(L)'
;CQEIWRLHSKTWGEMPPPLKNVVTGEHEEMLWSSRHLNMDTSIGLIQAVIFYLIKCFGLWQGKDLKLLKTEHVTFSEDMMGSFVAIDVKMAVGAGKVVKRYDDPGNPRSVYKIIRTYKGYLANEGPFLVRPISSIKDYICYSPWP
;
A
#
# COMPACT_ATOMS: atom_id res chain seq x y z
N CYS A 1 -17.14 12.58 13.72
CA CYS A 1 -15.89 13.10 13.11
C CYS A 1 -16.04 14.37 12.26
N GLN A 2 -17.25 14.85 11.94
CA GLN A 2 -17.42 16.10 11.17
C GLN A 2 -17.49 17.38 12.04
N GLU A 3 -17.68 17.24 13.35
CA GLU A 3 -18.02 18.38 14.22
C GLU A 3 -16.80 19.08 14.85
N ILE A 4 -15.67 18.38 14.93
CA ILE A 4 -14.40 18.95 15.43
C ILE A 4 -13.80 19.93 14.40
N TRP A 5 -14.08 19.74 13.10
CA TRP A 5 -13.55 20.57 12.02
C TRP A 5 -14.23 21.94 11.86
N ARG A 6 -15.44 22.14 12.43
CA ARG A 6 -16.17 23.43 12.33
C ARG A 6 -15.75 24.47 13.36
N LEU A 7 -15.26 24.05 14.53
CA LEU A 7 -14.98 24.98 15.63
C LEU A 7 -13.65 25.71 15.48
N HIS A 8 -12.74 25.23 14.63
CA HIS A 8 -11.39 25.81 14.46
C HIS A 8 -11.23 26.73 13.23
N SER A 9 -12.27 26.96 12.43
CA SER A 9 -12.15 27.71 11.16
C SER A 9 -12.39 29.23 11.27
N LYS A 10 -12.50 29.79 12.48
CA LYS A 10 -12.92 31.20 12.69
C LYS A 10 -11.82 32.18 13.06
N THR A 11 -10.60 31.73 13.20
CA THR A 11 -9.46 32.58 13.57
C THR A 11 -8.29 32.19 12.71
N TRP A 12 -7.61 33.20 12.15
CA TRP A 12 -6.44 33.13 11.27
C TRP A 12 -6.78 33.15 9.77
N GLY A 13 -6.70 34.36 9.24
CA GLY A 13 -6.51 34.63 7.82
C GLY A 13 -5.17 34.09 7.33
N GLU A 14 -5.07 33.97 6.02
CA GLU A 14 -4.04 33.28 5.25
C GLU A 14 -4.11 31.76 5.33
N MET A 15 -4.66 31.18 4.25
CA MET A 15 -4.69 29.74 4.02
C MET A 15 -3.23 29.28 3.81
N PRO A 16 -2.65 28.45 4.69
CA PRO A 16 -1.32 27.91 4.45
C PRO A 16 -1.34 27.10 3.14
N PRO A 17 -0.22 27.08 2.38
CA PRO A 17 -0.13 26.25 1.18
C PRO A 17 -0.49 24.80 1.51
N PRO A 18 -1.02 24.03 0.55
CA PRO A 18 -1.49 22.67 0.81
C PRO A 18 -0.37 21.92 1.53
N LEU A 19 -0.64 21.51 2.77
CA LEU A 19 0.32 20.74 3.56
C LEU A 19 0.70 19.53 2.71
N LYS A 20 1.93 19.54 2.19
CA LYS A 20 2.62 18.32 1.79
C LYS A 20 2.75 17.52 3.08
N ASN A 21 1.73 16.76 3.42
CA ASN A 21 1.74 15.79 4.50
C ASN A 21 2.67 14.65 4.06
N VAL A 22 3.97 14.94 4.05
CA VAL A 22 5.03 13.94 3.94
C VAL A 22 4.89 13.12 5.21
N VAL A 23 4.42 11.89 5.07
CA VAL A 23 4.38 10.94 6.18
C VAL A 23 5.79 10.82 6.75
N THR A 24 6.00 11.34 7.95
CA THR A 24 7.30 11.30 8.62
C THR A 24 7.54 9.90 9.21
N GLY A 25 8.81 9.57 9.50
CA GLY A 25 9.15 8.29 10.14
C GLY A 25 8.45 8.10 11.50
N GLU A 26 8.18 9.17 12.23
CA GLU A 26 7.45 9.14 13.50
C GLU A 26 5.99 8.71 13.33
N HIS A 27 5.31 9.20 12.27
CA HIS A 27 3.95 8.77 11.97
C HIS A 27 3.89 7.29 11.59
N GLU A 28 4.88 6.81 10.83
CA GLU A 28 5.01 5.40 10.52
C GLU A 28 5.20 4.56 11.78
N GLU A 29 6.10 4.95 12.68
CA GLU A 29 6.33 4.28 13.96
C GLU A 29 5.04 4.23 14.80
N MET A 30 4.29 5.33 14.84
CA MET A 30 3.01 5.39 15.55
C MET A 30 1.99 4.38 14.96
N LEU A 31 1.92 4.24 13.64
CA LEU A 31 0.98 3.32 13.00
C LEU A 31 1.37 1.84 13.22
N TRP A 32 2.67 1.53 13.26
CA TRP A 32 3.18 0.21 13.62
C TRP A 32 2.95 -0.12 15.09
N SER A 33 3.30 0.80 16.00
CA SER A 33 3.16 0.59 17.46
C SER A 33 1.69 0.45 17.89
N SER A 34 0.77 1.20 17.26
CA SER A 34 -0.67 1.08 17.48
C SER A 34 -1.33 -0.11 16.75
N ARG A 35 -0.53 -0.97 16.09
CA ARG A 35 -0.97 -2.17 15.34
C ARG A 35 -1.94 -1.90 14.18
N HIS A 36 -2.01 -0.66 13.69
CA HIS A 36 -2.70 -0.36 12.44
C HIS A 36 -1.92 -0.93 11.24
N LEU A 37 -0.59 -0.89 11.28
CA LEU A 37 0.25 -1.65 10.35
C LEU A 37 0.70 -2.92 11.06
N ASN A 38 0.37 -4.07 10.48
CA ASN A 38 0.69 -5.36 11.09
C ASN A 38 0.72 -6.46 10.02
N MET A 39 1.76 -7.29 10.00
CA MET A 39 1.88 -8.38 9.03
C MET A 39 1.13 -9.67 9.42
N ASP A 40 0.73 -9.79 10.70
CA ASP A 40 0.14 -11.01 11.27
C ASP A 40 -1.38 -11.10 11.05
N THR A 41 -2.02 -10.00 10.66
CA THR A 41 -3.48 -9.95 10.44
C THR A 41 -3.78 -9.51 9.02
N SER A 42 -4.84 -10.05 8.41
CA SER A 42 -5.24 -9.68 7.04
C SER A 42 -5.57 -8.20 6.90
N ILE A 43 -6.19 -7.59 7.91
CA ILE A 43 -6.54 -6.15 7.96
C ILE A 43 -5.29 -5.29 8.12
N GLY A 44 -4.40 -5.63 9.06
CA GLY A 44 -3.15 -4.89 9.23
C GLY A 44 -2.24 -4.99 8.00
N LEU A 45 -2.25 -6.14 7.32
CA LEU A 45 -1.38 -6.39 6.17
C LEU A 45 -1.85 -5.59 4.95
N ILE A 46 -3.17 -5.55 4.68
CA ILE A 46 -3.70 -4.71 3.61
C ILE A 46 -3.49 -3.22 3.91
N GLN A 47 -3.61 -2.80 5.16
CA GLN A 47 -3.32 -1.42 5.58
C GLN A 47 -1.83 -1.07 5.39
N ALA A 48 -0.92 -1.96 5.76
CA ALA A 48 0.52 -1.82 5.50
C ALA A 48 0.82 -1.69 4.01
N VAL A 49 0.23 -2.54 3.17
CA VAL A 49 0.41 -2.46 1.72
C VAL A 49 -0.08 -1.12 1.17
N ILE A 50 -1.31 -0.70 1.50
CA ILE A 50 -1.86 0.58 1.04
C ILE A 50 -0.96 1.75 1.48
N PHE A 51 -0.51 1.73 2.73
CA PHE A 51 0.38 2.75 3.27
C PHE A 51 1.68 2.86 2.45
N TYR A 52 2.36 1.75 2.18
CA TYR A 52 3.61 1.78 1.41
C TYR A 52 3.40 2.02 -0.09
N LEU A 53 2.27 1.62 -0.68
CA LEU A 53 1.91 2.01 -2.06
C LEU A 53 1.78 3.53 -2.19
N ILE A 54 1.14 4.18 -1.23
CA ILE A 54 1.00 5.64 -1.19
C ILE A 54 2.36 6.29 -0.91
N LYS A 55 3.05 5.86 0.15
CA LYS A 55 4.30 6.48 0.63
C LYS A 55 5.47 6.30 -0.33
N CYS A 56 5.70 5.09 -0.82
CA CYS A 56 6.90 4.76 -1.61
C CYS A 56 6.66 4.87 -3.12
N PHE A 57 5.43 4.64 -3.59
CA PHE A 57 5.13 4.61 -5.03
C PHE A 57 4.26 5.78 -5.49
N GLY A 58 3.75 6.60 -4.56
CA GLY A 58 3.01 7.82 -4.89
C GLY A 58 1.62 7.55 -5.47
N LEU A 59 1.06 6.35 -5.26
CA LEU A 59 -0.28 5.98 -5.72
C LEU A 59 -1.34 6.62 -4.81
N TRP A 60 -1.55 7.93 -4.98
CA TRP A 60 -2.39 8.76 -4.10
C TRP A 60 -3.88 8.73 -4.44
N GLN A 61 -4.27 8.42 -5.68
CA GLN A 61 -5.68 8.39 -6.04
C GLN A 61 -6.27 7.01 -5.79
N GLY A 62 -7.45 6.99 -5.14
CA GLY A 62 -8.21 5.74 -4.97
C GLY A 62 -8.55 5.06 -6.30
N LYS A 63 -8.53 5.79 -7.42
CA LYS A 63 -8.66 5.23 -8.77
C LYS A 63 -7.42 4.46 -9.19
N ASP A 64 -6.22 4.99 -8.95
CA ASP A 64 -4.95 4.35 -9.31
C ASP A 64 -4.76 3.04 -8.55
N LEU A 65 -5.10 3.06 -7.26
CA LEU A 65 -5.06 1.88 -6.39
C LEU A 65 -6.03 0.77 -6.86
N LYS A 66 -7.21 1.14 -7.39
CA LYS A 66 -8.20 0.18 -7.92
C LYS A 66 -7.80 -0.42 -9.27
N LEU A 67 -7.03 0.30 -10.07
CA LEU A 67 -6.57 -0.16 -11.38
C LEU A 67 -5.28 -1.00 -11.30
N LEU A 68 -4.62 -0.99 -10.14
CA LEU A 68 -3.44 -1.81 -9.90
C LEU A 68 -3.82 -3.30 -9.92
N LYS A 69 -3.08 -4.09 -10.69
CA LYS A 69 -3.23 -5.54 -10.81
C LYS A 69 -1.99 -6.25 -10.30
N THR A 70 -2.14 -7.54 -10.01
CA THR A 70 -1.04 -8.41 -9.56
C THR A 70 0.12 -8.51 -10.55
N GLU A 71 -0.16 -8.40 -11.86
CA GLU A 71 0.84 -8.36 -12.94
C GLU A 71 1.70 -7.09 -12.94
N HIS A 72 1.17 -5.97 -12.45
CA HIS A 72 1.91 -4.69 -12.40
C HIS A 72 2.97 -4.65 -11.29
N VAL A 73 2.98 -5.64 -10.38
CA VAL A 73 3.89 -5.70 -9.24
C VAL A 73 4.87 -6.85 -9.41
N THR A 74 6.15 -6.51 -9.58
CA THR A 74 7.23 -7.47 -9.80
C THR A 74 8.27 -7.41 -8.68
N PHE A 75 8.94 -8.53 -8.43
CA PHE A 75 9.98 -8.66 -7.42
C PHE A 75 11.22 -9.26 -8.08
N SER A 76 12.38 -8.70 -7.80
CA SER A 76 13.65 -9.23 -8.30
C SER A 76 14.77 -8.80 -7.36
N GLU A 77 15.97 -9.27 -7.66
CA GLU A 77 17.21 -8.91 -6.99
C GLU A 77 18.24 -8.57 -8.06
N ASP A 78 19.07 -7.56 -7.79
CA ASP A 78 20.23 -7.22 -8.60
C ASP A 78 21.42 -6.87 -7.70
N MET A 79 22.52 -6.35 -8.28
CA MET A 79 23.74 -6.02 -7.53
C MET A 79 23.54 -4.98 -6.42
N MET A 80 22.45 -4.21 -6.44
CA MET A 80 22.10 -3.26 -5.38
C MET A 80 21.26 -3.90 -4.26
N GLY A 81 20.71 -5.08 -4.49
CA GLY A 81 19.91 -5.85 -3.52
C GLY A 81 18.50 -6.17 -4.02
N SER A 82 17.65 -6.65 -3.10
CA SER A 82 16.27 -7.01 -3.40
C SER A 82 15.41 -5.76 -3.62
N PHE A 83 14.53 -5.81 -4.62
CA PHE A 83 13.61 -4.72 -4.90
C PHE A 83 12.22 -5.19 -5.31
N VAL A 84 11.26 -4.30 -5.06
CA VAL A 84 9.91 -4.37 -5.62
C VAL A 84 9.75 -3.27 -6.67
N ALA A 85 9.18 -3.62 -7.81
CA ALA A 85 8.91 -2.70 -8.91
C ALA A 85 7.42 -2.69 -9.22
N ILE A 86 6.87 -1.49 -9.36
CA ILE A 86 5.47 -1.27 -9.74
C ILE A 86 5.44 -0.54 -11.07
N ASP A 87 4.80 -1.16 -12.05
CA ASP A 87 4.51 -0.54 -13.34
C ASP A 87 3.23 0.30 -13.26
N VAL A 88 3.41 1.56 -12.89
CA VAL A 88 2.32 2.53 -12.84
C VAL A 88 1.81 2.87 -14.25
N LYS A 89 2.68 2.80 -15.27
CA LYS A 89 2.30 3.09 -16.66
C LYS A 89 1.28 2.07 -17.17
N MET A 90 1.50 0.78 -16.90
CA MET A 90 0.52 -0.26 -17.22
C MET A 90 -0.77 -0.12 -16.40
N ALA A 91 -0.66 0.29 -15.13
CA ALA A 91 -1.83 0.44 -14.26
C ALA A 91 -2.77 1.59 -14.65
N VAL A 92 -2.25 2.78 -14.98
CA VAL A 92 -3.09 3.98 -15.16
C VAL A 92 -2.94 4.65 -16.54
N GLY A 93 -2.17 4.04 -17.46
CA GLY A 93 -1.95 4.54 -18.82
C GLY A 93 -0.98 5.72 -18.91
N ALA A 94 -0.57 6.30 -17.78
CA ALA A 94 0.42 7.35 -17.67
C ALA A 94 1.33 7.10 -16.46
N GLY A 95 2.64 7.31 -16.58
CA GLY A 95 3.58 7.13 -15.46
C GLY A 95 4.88 6.44 -15.86
N LYS A 96 5.58 5.93 -14.84
CA LYS A 96 6.86 5.22 -14.97
C LYS A 96 6.87 3.96 -14.11
N VAL A 97 7.77 3.04 -14.44
CA VAL A 97 8.09 1.94 -13.54
C VAL A 97 8.86 2.51 -12.35
N VAL A 98 8.35 2.31 -11.14
CA VAL A 98 9.00 2.77 -9.91
C VAL A 98 9.59 1.55 -9.21
N LYS A 99 10.92 1.54 -9.06
CA LYS A 99 11.66 0.53 -8.30
C LYS A 99 11.96 1.03 -6.89
N ARG A 100 11.77 0.17 -5.90
CA ARG A 100 12.15 0.42 -4.51
C ARG A 100 12.98 -0.74 -4.00
N TYR A 101 14.27 -0.44 -3.80
CA TYR A 101 15.22 -1.32 -3.13
C TYR A 101 14.99 -1.26 -1.63
N ASP A 102 15.08 -2.40 -0.99
CA ASP A 102 14.91 -2.51 0.44
C ASP A 102 15.57 -3.78 0.99
N ASP A 103 15.94 -3.75 2.26
CA ASP A 103 16.61 -4.87 2.93
C ASP A 103 15.58 -5.91 3.42
N PRO A 104 15.59 -7.15 2.92
CA PRO A 104 14.70 -8.21 3.39
C PRO A 104 14.88 -8.58 4.88
N GLY A 105 16.04 -8.26 5.47
CA GLY A 105 16.33 -8.43 6.89
C GLY A 105 15.54 -7.46 7.79
N ASN A 106 15.07 -6.34 7.24
CA ASN A 106 14.24 -5.40 7.98
C ASN A 106 12.83 -5.99 8.22
N PRO A 107 12.36 -6.10 9.48
CA PRO A 107 11.03 -6.62 9.78
C PRO A 107 9.89 -5.82 9.14
N ARG A 108 10.12 -4.54 8.83
CA ARG A 108 9.17 -3.63 8.17
C ARG A 108 9.50 -3.39 6.70
N SER A 109 10.23 -4.32 6.09
CA SER A 109 10.63 -4.20 4.69
C SER A 109 9.41 -4.11 3.76
N VAL A 110 9.37 -3.10 2.90
CA VAL A 110 8.39 -2.94 1.82
C VAL A 110 8.40 -4.14 0.90
N TYR A 111 9.59 -4.65 0.56
CA TYR A 111 9.74 -5.87 -0.23
C TYR A 111 9.01 -7.03 0.44
N LYS A 112 9.29 -7.27 1.73
CA LYS A 112 8.67 -8.35 2.51
C LYS A 112 7.16 -8.17 2.62
N ILE A 113 6.69 -6.98 2.98
CA ILE A 113 5.27 -6.67 3.17
C ILE A 113 4.47 -6.93 1.90
N ILE A 114 4.92 -6.39 0.76
CA ILE A 114 4.19 -6.53 -0.51
C ILE A 114 4.30 -7.97 -1.02
N ARG A 115 5.45 -8.64 -0.84
CA ARG A 115 5.63 -10.04 -1.23
C ARG A 115 4.74 -10.99 -0.41
N THR A 116 4.69 -10.81 0.91
CA THR A 116 3.81 -11.56 1.82
C THR A 116 2.35 -11.37 1.43
N TYR A 117 1.91 -10.13 1.22
CA TYR A 117 0.54 -9.86 0.78
C TYR A 117 0.21 -10.52 -0.57
N LYS A 118 1.07 -10.39 -1.58
CA LYS A 118 0.86 -11.02 -2.89
C LYS A 118 0.76 -12.54 -2.79
N GLY A 119 1.48 -13.15 -1.85
CA GLY A 119 1.40 -14.59 -1.58
C GLY A 119 0.04 -15.07 -1.05
N TYR A 120 -0.79 -14.17 -0.51
CA TYR A 120 -2.17 -14.48 -0.07
C TYR A 120 -3.23 -14.20 -1.15
N LEU A 121 -2.84 -13.85 -2.37
CA LEU A 121 -3.77 -13.56 -3.46
C LEU A 121 -3.98 -14.81 -4.32
N ALA A 122 -5.23 -15.09 -4.68
CA ALA A 122 -5.60 -16.33 -5.37
C ALA A 122 -5.00 -16.50 -6.77
N ASN A 123 -4.82 -15.42 -7.56
CA ASN A 123 -4.24 -15.43 -8.92
C ASN A 123 -4.29 -14.00 -9.56
N GLU A 124 -4.03 -13.92 -10.88
CA GLU A 124 -4.16 -12.74 -11.74
C GLU A 124 -5.46 -11.95 -11.50
N GLY A 125 -5.34 -10.62 -11.39
CA GLY A 125 -6.50 -9.77 -11.13
C GLY A 125 -6.15 -8.49 -10.35
N PRO A 126 -7.15 -7.85 -9.73
CA PRO A 126 -6.94 -6.64 -8.93
C PRO A 126 -5.96 -6.91 -7.78
N PHE A 127 -5.03 -5.99 -7.56
CA PHE A 127 -3.99 -6.14 -6.55
C PHE A 127 -4.55 -5.98 -5.14
N LEU A 128 -5.38 -4.96 -4.92
CA LEU A 128 -5.93 -4.63 -3.60
C LEU A 128 -7.26 -5.34 -3.34
N VAL A 129 -7.17 -6.62 -3.01
CA VAL A 129 -8.29 -7.45 -2.58
C VAL A 129 -8.09 -7.96 -1.15
N ARG A 130 -9.13 -8.47 -0.51
CA ARG A 130 -9.01 -9.04 0.83
C ARG A 130 -8.06 -10.26 0.78
N PRO A 131 -7.02 -10.33 1.62
CA PRO A 131 -6.14 -11.50 1.69
C PRO A 131 -6.94 -12.77 1.96
N ILE A 132 -6.60 -13.86 1.27
CA ILE A 132 -7.22 -15.17 1.47
C ILE A 132 -6.53 -15.84 2.65
N SER A 133 -7.22 -15.90 3.79
CA SER A 133 -6.73 -16.51 5.03
C SER A 133 -7.08 -17.99 5.18
N SER A 134 -8.01 -18.49 4.37
CA SER A 134 -8.49 -19.87 4.44
C SER A 134 -9.02 -20.37 3.09
N ILE A 135 -9.13 -21.68 2.93
CA ILE A 135 -9.70 -22.29 1.71
C ILE A 135 -11.18 -21.89 1.50
N LYS A 136 -11.89 -21.53 2.58
CA LYS A 136 -13.27 -21.01 2.50
C LYS A 136 -13.29 -19.63 1.84
N ASP A 137 -12.31 -18.78 2.13
CA ASP A 137 -12.16 -17.48 1.48
C ASP A 137 -11.86 -17.67 -0.02
N TYR A 138 -11.05 -18.67 -0.40
CA TYR A 138 -10.73 -18.99 -1.78
C TYR A 138 -11.96 -19.43 -2.61
N ILE A 139 -12.85 -20.24 -2.02
CA ILE A 139 -14.08 -20.70 -2.68
C ILE A 139 -15.00 -19.51 -3.04
N CYS A 140 -15.05 -18.47 -2.20
CA CYS A 140 -15.80 -17.25 -2.49
C CYS A 140 -15.15 -16.36 -3.57
N TYR A 141 -13.86 -16.57 -3.87
CA TYR A 141 -13.12 -15.86 -4.93
C TYR A 141 -13.16 -16.57 -6.29
N SER A 142 -13.42 -17.88 -6.30
CA SER A 142 -13.46 -18.66 -7.52
C SER A 142 -14.85 -18.51 -8.17
N PRO A 143 -14.98 -17.86 -9.34
CA PRO A 143 -16.16 -18.06 -10.16
C PRO A 143 -16.03 -19.51 -10.66
N TRP A 144 -16.56 -20.47 -9.92
CA TRP A 144 -16.75 -21.79 -10.50
C TRP A 144 -17.78 -21.65 -11.64
N PRO A 145 -17.55 -22.36 -12.77
CA PRO A 145 -18.34 -22.28 -14.00
C PRO A 145 -19.82 -22.61 -13.83
#